data_AF-A0A6C0LPX2-F1
#
_entry.id   AF-A0A6C0LPX2-F1
#
_cell.length_a   1.000
_cell.length_b   1.000
_cell.length_c   1.000
_cell.angle_alpha   90.00
_cell.angle_beta   90.00
_cell.angle_gamma   90.00
#
_symmetry.space_group_name_H-M   'P 1'
#
loop_
_entity.id
_entity.type
_entity.pdbx_description
1 polymer ?
#
loop_
_entity_poly.entity_id
_entity_poly.type
_entity_poly.pdbx_seq_one_letter_code
_entity_poly.pdbx_strand_id
1 'polypeptide(L)'
;MRFHSSSPAIVRNPENLDEYLVLSRCLGPPMWRNLNQLITLSNDFTVKETKIIDDGFVSGPHPQGGYEDIRLFVYNSQIYYLAVYLSKQRQVVIVSGIFNGVSFDRDHIRPTFKTEFRVEKNWAFVSYNSKLCVIYRWFPLQICDINLETHELTVLEERQTPADFKIMCGSSCAVEYNTQYWFIVHHHIRRRYKHAFVVFDKQMNLIKYSEWFQLEADREFAYGFMIENNRFIIGHSTNNSATKLRIFTADYINTALKYKTPSG
;
A
#
# COMPACT_ATOMS: atom_id res chain seq x y z
N MET A 1 -15.71 -3.28 -22.79
CA MET A 1 -16.18 -3.22 -21.39
C MET A 1 -15.42 -2.11 -20.69
N ARG A 2 -16.08 -1.16 -20.01
CA ARG A 2 -15.40 -0.11 -19.23
C ARG A 2 -15.41 -0.52 -17.75
N PHE A 3 -14.25 -0.55 -17.12
CA PHE A 3 -14.10 -0.82 -15.69
C PHE A 3 -13.84 0.49 -14.94
N HIS A 4 -14.41 0.63 -13.75
CA HIS A 4 -13.98 1.67 -12.82
C HIS A 4 -12.81 1.12 -12.01
N SER A 5 -11.65 1.76 -12.09
CA SER A 5 -10.43 1.26 -11.46
C SER A 5 -10.02 2.11 -10.26
N SER A 6 -9.48 1.49 -9.23
CA SER A 6 -8.93 2.15 -8.05
C SER A 6 -7.71 1.38 -7.56
N SER A 7 -7.04 1.90 -6.53
CA SER A 7 -6.01 1.16 -5.81
C SER A 7 -4.76 0.77 -6.61
N PRO A 8 -4.15 1.68 -7.41
CA PRO A 8 -2.93 1.34 -8.16
C PRO A 8 -1.73 1.19 -7.23
N ALA A 9 -1.38 -0.05 -6.92
CA ALA A 9 -0.08 -0.40 -6.38
C ALA A 9 0.91 -0.58 -7.54
N ILE A 10 2.08 0.04 -7.47
CA ILE A 10 3.11 -0.01 -8.51
C ILE A 10 4.40 -0.56 -7.94
N VAL A 11 5.07 -1.44 -8.70
CA VAL A 11 6.42 -1.91 -8.42
C VAL A 11 7.21 -2.07 -9.72
N ARG A 12 8.54 -2.01 -9.64
CA ARG A 12 9.43 -2.50 -10.70
C ARG A 12 9.23 -4.00 -10.86
N ASN A 13 9.12 -4.50 -12.09
CA ASN A 13 9.06 -5.94 -12.31
C ASN A 13 10.44 -6.55 -11.99
N PRO A 14 10.56 -7.43 -10.97
CA PRO A 14 11.85 -8.02 -10.61
C PRO A 14 12.37 -9.00 -11.67
N GLU A 15 11.50 -9.54 -12.53
CA GLU A 15 11.87 -10.46 -13.61
C GLU A 15 12.25 -9.72 -14.91
N ASN A 16 11.77 -8.49 -15.08
CA ASN A 16 12.09 -7.64 -16.23
C ASN A 16 12.24 -6.18 -15.80
N LEU A 17 13.49 -5.77 -15.57
CA LEU A 17 13.80 -4.43 -15.13
C LEU A 17 13.56 -3.34 -16.18
N ASP A 18 12.91 -3.59 -17.32
CA ASP A 18 12.41 -2.56 -18.23
C ASP A 18 10.90 -2.30 -18.10
N GLU A 19 10.28 -2.95 -17.13
CA GLU A 19 8.83 -2.94 -16.94
C GLU A 19 8.42 -2.57 -15.51
N TYR A 20 7.21 -2.03 -15.42
CA TYR A 20 6.50 -1.86 -14.16
C TYR A 20 5.27 -2.76 -14.14
N LEU A 21 4.94 -3.23 -12.95
CA LEU A 21 3.68 -3.89 -12.68
C LEU A 21 2.81 -2.91 -11.89
N VAL A 22 1.62 -2.65 -12.40
CA VAL A 22 0.58 -1.89 -11.71
C VAL A 22 -0.59 -2.81 -11.45
N LEU A 23 -0.89 -3.04 -10.18
CA LEU A 23 -2.06 -3.78 -9.76
C LEU A 23 -3.14 -2.81 -9.35
N SER A 24 -4.31 -2.91 -9.98
CA SER A 24 -5.43 -2.02 -9.73
C SER A 24 -6.71 -2.82 -9.50
N ARG A 25 -7.46 -2.44 -8.46
CA ARG A 25 -8.83 -2.93 -8.29
C ARG A 25 -9.70 -2.38 -9.41
N CYS A 26 -10.58 -3.21 -9.96
CA CYS A 26 -11.55 -2.86 -10.98
C CYS A 26 -12.95 -3.31 -10.56
N LEU A 27 -13.97 -2.50 -10.84
CA LEU A 27 -15.37 -2.89 -10.68
C LEU A 27 -15.97 -3.21 -12.05
N GLY A 28 -16.48 -4.43 -12.22
CA GLY A 28 -16.95 -4.94 -13.50
C GLY A 28 -18.34 -5.61 -13.48
N PRO A 29 -19.10 -5.54 -14.58
CA PRO A 29 -20.34 -6.31 -14.76
C PRO A 29 -20.07 -7.84 -14.78
N PRO A 30 -21.07 -8.69 -14.55
CA PRO A 30 -22.50 -8.39 -14.39
C PRO A 30 -22.94 -8.02 -12.96
N MET A 31 -22.05 -8.11 -11.96
CA MET A 31 -22.42 -7.94 -10.54
C MET A 31 -21.68 -6.82 -9.81
N TRP A 32 -20.89 -5.99 -10.50
CA TRP A 32 -20.07 -4.93 -9.89
C TRP A 32 -19.16 -5.47 -8.77
N ARG A 33 -18.51 -6.61 -9.05
CA ARG A 33 -17.60 -7.27 -8.11
C ARG A 33 -16.24 -6.59 -8.12
N ASN A 34 -15.52 -6.70 -7.00
CA ASN A 34 -14.11 -6.31 -6.94
C ASN A 34 -13.32 -7.35 -7.75
N LEU A 35 -12.77 -6.92 -8.88
CA LEU A 35 -11.77 -7.67 -9.62
C LEU A 35 -10.43 -6.97 -9.43
N ASN A 36 -9.34 -7.68 -9.69
CA ASN A 36 -8.02 -7.09 -9.75
C ASN A 36 -7.51 -7.17 -11.17
N GLN A 37 -6.80 -6.13 -11.59
CA GLN A 37 -6.23 -6.03 -12.92
C GLN A 37 -4.74 -5.77 -12.76
N LEU A 38 -3.93 -6.62 -13.38
CA LEU A 38 -2.50 -6.43 -13.53
C LEU A 38 -2.25 -5.71 -14.86
N ILE A 39 -1.55 -4.60 -14.81
CA ILE A 39 -1.16 -3.79 -15.96
C ILE A 39 0.36 -3.78 -16.01
N THR A 40 0.92 -4.21 -17.14
CA THR A 40 2.36 -4.13 -17.39
C THR A 40 2.64 -2.87 -18.18
N LEU A 41 3.53 -2.02 -17.67
CA LEU A 41 3.95 -0.77 -18.31
C LEU A 41 5.42 -0.86 -18.72
N SER A 42 5.80 -0.20 -19.81
CA SER A 42 7.21 0.07 -20.14
C SER A 42 7.80 1.20 -19.31
N ASN A 43 9.12 1.44 -19.44
CA ASN A 43 9.87 2.51 -18.76
C ASN A 43 9.31 3.93 -18.96
N ASP A 44 8.61 4.19 -20.06
CA ASP A 44 7.91 5.44 -20.40
C ASP A 44 6.44 5.46 -19.95
N PHE A 45 6.01 4.46 -19.18
CA PHE A 45 4.64 4.24 -18.70
C PHE A 45 3.62 3.93 -19.81
N THR A 46 4.06 3.51 -20.99
CA THR A 46 3.15 2.99 -22.02
C THR A 46 2.62 1.61 -21.60
N VAL A 47 1.31 1.39 -21.76
CA VAL A 47 0.69 0.09 -21.44
C VAL A 47 1.13 -0.96 -22.45
N LYS A 48 1.80 -2.00 -21.98
CA LYS A 48 2.21 -3.17 -22.79
C LYS A 48 1.16 -4.28 -22.75
N GLU A 49 0.65 -4.56 -21.55
CA GLU A 49 -0.29 -5.64 -21.33
C GLU A 49 -1.28 -5.28 -20.22
N THR A 50 -2.46 -5.89 -20.28
CA THR A 50 -3.46 -5.79 -19.22
C THR A 50 -4.15 -7.14 -19.06
N LYS A 51 -4.13 -7.67 -17.83
CA LYS A 51 -4.70 -8.96 -17.47
C LYS A 51 -5.65 -8.80 -16.29
N ILE A 52 -6.85 -9.37 -16.39
CA ILE A 52 -7.74 -9.52 -15.23
C ILE A 52 -7.29 -10.73 -14.42
N ILE A 53 -7.12 -10.53 -13.13
CA ILE A 53 -6.90 -11.57 -12.14
C ILE A 53 -8.27 -12.02 -11.65
N ASP A 54 -8.68 -13.21 -12.07
CA ASP A 54 -9.85 -13.87 -11.53
C ASP A 54 -9.41 -14.84 -10.44
N ASP A 55 -9.56 -14.43 -9.19
CA ASP A 55 -9.22 -15.24 -8.03
C ASP A 55 -10.25 -16.36 -7.76
N GLY A 56 -11.18 -16.64 -8.69
CA GLY A 56 -12.14 -17.73 -8.57
C GLY A 56 -13.17 -17.49 -7.48
N PHE A 57 -13.59 -16.24 -7.29
CA PHE A 57 -14.70 -15.91 -6.38
C PHE A 57 -16.03 -16.38 -6.98
N VAL A 58 -16.37 -17.65 -6.73
CA VAL A 58 -17.67 -18.23 -7.10
C VAL A 58 -18.78 -17.50 -6.33
N SER A 59 -19.85 -17.18 -7.06
CA SER A 59 -21.08 -16.53 -6.59
C SER A 59 -21.57 -17.03 -5.24
N GLY A 60 -21.29 -16.27 -4.19
CA GLY A 60 -22.14 -16.20 -3.00
C GLY A 60 -23.18 -15.08 -3.14
N PRO A 61 -24.18 -14.99 -2.25
CA PRO A 61 -25.26 -13.99 -2.31
C PRO A 61 -24.79 -12.53 -2.15
N HIS A 62 -23.48 -12.29 -1.98
CA HIS A 62 -22.92 -10.95 -1.83
C HIS A 62 -22.00 -10.60 -3.02
N PRO A 63 -22.29 -9.51 -3.76
CA PRO A 63 -21.52 -9.06 -4.93
C PRO A 63 -20.12 -8.50 -4.61
N GLN A 64 -19.58 -8.70 -3.41
CA GLN A 64 -18.32 -8.09 -2.94
C GLN A 64 -17.15 -9.08 -2.90
N GLY A 65 -17.14 -10.10 -3.77
CA GLY A 65 -15.96 -10.97 -3.92
C GLY A 65 -14.79 -10.18 -4.50
N GLY A 66 -13.58 -10.39 -3.98
CA GLY A 66 -12.34 -9.74 -4.43
C GLY A 66 -11.55 -9.08 -3.30
N TYR A 67 -10.27 -8.88 -3.55
CA TYR A 67 -9.36 -8.17 -2.66
C TYR A 67 -9.46 -6.65 -2.87
N GLU A 68 -9.40 -5.89 -1.79
CA GLU A 68 -9.43 -4.42 -1.80
C GLU A 68 -8.11 -3.84 -1.29
N ASP A 69 -7.86 -2.56 -1.63
CA ASP A 69 -6.74 -1.76 -1.10
C ASP A 69 -5.39 -2.49 -1.13
N ILE A 70 -5.12 -3.19 -2.25
CA ILE A 70 -3.89 -3.97 -2.42
C ILE A 70 -2.68 -3.05 -2.44
N ARG A 71 -1.62 -3.49 -1.76
CA ARG A 71 -0.29 -2.89 -1.78
C ARG A 71 0.70 -3.97 -2.21
N LEU A 72 1.67 -3.58 -3.03
CA LEU A 72 2.76 -4.45 -3.46
C LEU A 72 4.07 -4.00 -2.81
N PHE A 73 4.98 -4.93 -2.57
CA PHE A 73 6.29 -4.66 -2.02
C PHE A 73 7.30 -5.67 -2.54
N VAL A 74 8.44 -5.19 -3.05
CA VAL A 74 9.51 -6.08 -3.52
C VAL A 74 10.48 -6.33 -2.38
N TYR A 75 10.72 -7.60 -2.07
CA TYR A 75 11.68 -8.02 -1.06
C TYR A 75 12.37 -9.30 -1.53
N ASN A 76 13.70 -9.35 -1.46
CA ASN A 76 14.51 -10.49 -1.93
C ASN A 76 14.10 -10.99 -3.33
N SER A 77 13.91 -10.07 -4.28
CA SER A 77 13.50 -10.34 -5.67
C SER A 77 12.11 -10.98 -5.83
N GLN A 78 11.30 -11.04 -4.77
CA GLN A 78 9.91 -11.50 -4.81
C GLN A 78 8.96 -10.33 -4.57
N ILE A 79 7.76 -10.41 -5.16
CA ILE A 79 6.70 -9.45 -4.93
C ILE A 79 5.80 -10.01 -3.83
N TYR A 80 5.67 -9.27 -2.74
CA TYR A 80 4.70 -9.54 -1.68
C TYR A 80 3.51 -8.60 -1.81
N TYR A 81 2.35 -9.03 -1.32
CA TYR A 81 1.17 -8.19 -1.27
C TYR A 81 0.57 -8.12 0.13
N LEU A 82 -0.05 -6.98 0.43
CA LEU A 82 -1.03 -6.83 1.51
C LEU A 82 -2.35 -6.46 0.86
N ALA A 83 -3.43 -7.13 1.24
CA ALA A 83 -4.75 -6.75 0.77
C ALA A 83 -5.80 -6.87 1.87
N VAL A 84 -6.86 -6.09 1.71
CA VAL A 84 -8.05 -6.15 2.56
C VAL A 84 -9.03 -7.15 1.97
N TYR A 85 -9.57 -8.02 2.81
CA TYR A 85 -10.58 -8.99 2.43
C TYR A 85 -11.75 -8.98 3.41
N LEU A 86 -12.97 -9.13 2.89
CA LEU A 86 -14.16 -9.31 3.71
C LEU A 86 -14.41 -10.82 3.91
N SER A 87 -14.15 -11.31 5.12
CA SER A 87 -14.31 -12.72 5.46
C SER A 87 -15.77 -13.18 5.33
N LYS A 88 -15.99 -14.50 5.31
CA LYS A 88 -17.36 -15.08 5.33
C LYS A 88 -18.17 -14.63 6.55
N GLN A 89 -17.50 -14.36 7.67
CA GLN A 89 -18.10 -13.83 8.90
C GLN A 89 -18.29 -12.30 8.86
N ARG A 90 -18.09 -11.67 7.71
CA ARG A 90 -18.20 -10.21 7.49
C ARG A 90 -17.24 -9.40 8.34
N GLN A 91 -16.08 -9.97 8.65
CA GLN A 91 -14.98 -9.29 9.30
C GLN A 91 -14.00 -8.82 8.23
N VAL A 92 -13.52 -7.58 8.37
CA VAL A 92 -12.47 -7.05 7.51
C VAL A 92 -11.13 -7.55 8.04
N VAL A 93 -10.43 -8.31 7.23
CA VAL A 93 -9.15 -8.95 7.57
C VAL A 93 -8.07 -8.52 6.59
N ILE A 94 -6.81 -8.69 7.00
CA ILE A 94 -5.66 -8.60 6.10
C ILE A 94 -5.31 -9.99 5.59
N VAL A 95 -5.07 -10.08 4.30
CA VAL A 95 -4.41 -11.22 3.66
C VAL A 95 -3.04 -10.79 3.12
N SER A 96 -2.14 -11.74 3.04
CA SER A 96 -0.79 -11.50 2.52
C SER A 96 -0.17 -12.78 2.00
N GLY A 97 0.76 -12.64 1.06
CA GLY A 97 1.47 -13.74 0.44
C GLY A 97 2.46 -13.23 -0.60
N ILE A 98 3.01 -14.18 -1.37
CA ILE A 98 3.83 -13.89 -2.53
C ILE A 98 2.92 -13.77 -3.76
N PHE A 99 3.04 -12.68 -4.49
CA PHE A 99 2.29 -12.46 -5.72
C PHE A 99 3.05 -13.04 -6.92
N ASN A 100 2.42 -13.97 -7.63
CA ASN A 100 2.98 -14.67 -8.78
C ASN A 100 2.48 -14.15 -10.15
N GLY A 101 1.75 -13.01 -10.18
CA GLY A 101 1.20 -12.46 -11.42
C GLY A 101 -0.11 -13.13 -11.91
N VAL A 102 -0.63 -14.13 -11.19
CA VAL A 102 -1.79 -14.91 -11.62
C VAL A 102 -2.93 -14.90 -10.61
N SER A 103 -2.62 -15.02 -9.31
CA SER A 103 -3.63 -15.11 -8.25
C SER A 103 -3.10 -14.58 -6.92
N PHE A 104 -4.01 -14.37 -5.97
CA PHE A 104 -3.66 -14.16 -4.57
C PHE A 104 -4.05 -15.37 -3.73
N ASP A 105 -3.21 -15.67 -2.74
CA ASP A 105 -3.56 -16.60 -1.67
C ASP A 105 -4.61 -15.96 -0.74
N ARG A 106 -5.43 -16.81 -0.11
CA ARG A 106 -6.56 -16.39 0.73
C ARG A 106 -6.23 -16.43 2.22
N ASP A 107 -4.96 -16.53 2.56
CA ASP A 107 -4.56 -16.77 3.93
C ASP A 107 -4.59 -15.48 4.75
N HIS A 108 -5.43 -15.52 5.78
CA HIS A 108 -5.62 -14.40 6.70
C HIS A 108 -4.42 -14.30 7.62
N ILE A 109 -3.80 -13.13 7.67
CA ILE A 109 -2.74 -12.85 8.64
C ILE A 109 -3.37 -12.49 9.98
N ARG A 110 -3.02 -13.25 11.02
CA ARG A 110 -3.61 -13.14 12.36
C ARG A 110 -2.63 -12.51 13.35
N PRO A 111 -2.95 -11.34 13.92
CA PRO A 111 -2.24 -10.83 15.08
C PRO A 111 -2.29 -11.83 16.24
N THR A 112 -1.14 -12.18 16.80
CA THR A 112 -1.03 -13.04 18.00
C THR A 112 -1.18 -12.25 19.31
N PHE A 113 -1.42 -10.95 19.19
CA PHE A 113 -1.59 -10.00 20.27
C PHE A 113 -3.00 -9.40 20.25
N LYS A 114 -3.40 -8.80 21.37
CA LYS A 114 -4.70 -8.14 21.47
C LYS A 114 -4.75 -6.93 20.54
N THR A 115 -5.70 -6.92 19.61
CA THR A 115 -5.95 -5.79 18.73
C THR A 115 -6.98 -4.84 19.34
N GLU A 116 -6.80 -3.55 19.12
CA GLU A 116 -7.77 -2.52 19.51
C GLU A 116 -8.66 -2.12 18.32
N PHE A 117 -8.27 -2.51 17.11
CA PHE A 117 -8.99 -2.20 15.90
C PHE A 117 -10.07 -3.25 15.62
N ARG A 118 -11.30 -2.77 15.45
CA ARG A 118 -12.40 -3.61 14.96
C ARG A 118 -12.20 -4.02 13.48
N VAL A 119 -11.40 -3.27 12.74
CA VAL A 119 -11.16 -3.43 11.31
C VAL A 119 -9.66 -3.34 11.07
N GLU A 120 -9.06 -4.44 10.62
CA GLU A 120 -7.65 -4.48 10.25
C GLU A 120 -7.48 -3.94 8.83
N LYS A 121 -6.74 -2.85 8.69
CA LYS A 121 -6.45 -2.20 7.41
C LYS A 121 -5.21 -1.32 7.53
N ASN A 122 -4.73 -0.81 6.39
CA ASN A 122 -3.70 0.22 6.33
C ASN A 122 -2.33 -0.17 6.92
N TRP A 123 -2.04 -1.47 6.96
CA TRP A 123 -0.71 -2.01 7.23
C TRP A 123 0.23 -1.68 6.07
N ALA A 124 1.53 -1.57 6.36
CA ALA A 124 2.56 -1.24 5.37
C ALA A 124 3.76 -2.17 5.54
N PHE A 125 4.25 -2.78 4.45
CA PHE A 125 5.49 -3.55 4.50
C PHE A 125 6.71 -2.65 4.68
N VAL A 126 7.75 -3.19 5.32
CA VAL A 126 9.09 -2.64 5.40
C VAL A 126 10.11 -3.77 5.52
N SER A 127 11.31 -3.58 4.96
CA SER A 127 12.44 -4.46 5.27
C SER A 127 13.14 -3.95 6.52
N TYR A 128 13.00 -4.65 7.65
CA TYR A 128 13.58 -4.22 8.92
C TYR A 128 14.48 -5.33 9.48
N ASN A 129 15.73 -4.99 9.80
CA ASN A 129 16.75 -5.96 10.24
C ASN A 129 16.86 -7.18 9.32
N SER A 130 16.83 -6.94 8.00
CA SER A 130 16.88 -7.99 6.97
C SER A 130 15.74 -9.02 7.07
N LYS A 131 14.59 -8.61 7.62
CA LYS A 131 13.34 -9.37 7.62
C LYS A 131 12.24 -8.60 6.90
N LEU A 132 11.29 -9.33 6.34
CA LEU A 132 10.03 -8.75 5.90
C LEU A 132 9.18 -8.47 7.15
N CYS A 133 8.88 -7.20 7.38
CA CYS A 133 8.10 -6.76 8.53
C CYS A 133 6.92 -5.90 8.09
N VAL A 134 6.01 -5.66 9.02
CA VAL A 134 4.82 -4.83 8.82
C VAL A 134 4.80 -3.72 9.86
N ILE A 135 4.55 -2.49 9.41
CA ILE A 135 4.09 -1.41 10.27
C ILE A 135 2.60 -1.61 10.52
N TYR A 136 2.26 -2.05 11.73
CA TYR A 136 0.87 -2.32 12.14
C TYR A 136 0.15 -1.04 12.54
N ARG A 137 0.82 -0.16 13.29
CA ARG A 137 0.31 1.17 13.72
C ARG A 137 1.43 2.20 13.70
N TRP A 138 1.02 3.46 13.58
CA TRP A 138 1.92 4.62 13.49
C TRP A 138 2.07 5.37 14.82
N PHE A 139 1.17 5.17 15.78
CA PHE A 139 1.24 5.77 17.12
C PHE A 139 0.70 4.84 18.22
N PRO A 140 1.55 4.44 19.19
CA PRO A 140 3.01 4.36 19.03
C PRO A 140 3.35 3.58 17.75
N LEU A 141 4.52 3.81 17.17
CA LEU A 141 4.99 3.00 16.03
C LEU A 141 5.11 1.55 16.50
N GLN A 142 4.40 0.63 15.85
CA GLN A 142 4.50 -0.80 16.14
C GLN A 142 4.95 -1.54 14.88
N ILE A 143 6.08 -2.21 14.99
CA ILE A 143 6.68 -3.02 13.93
C ILE A 143 6.47 -4.48 14.31
N CYS A 144 5.95 -5.25 13.35
CA CYS A 144 5.62 -6.64 13.54
C CYS A 144 6.37 -7.55 12.56
N ASP A 145 6.74 -8.74 13.03
CA ASP A 145 7.18 -9.85 12.19
C ASP A 145 5.95 -10.48 11.56
N ILE A 146 6.01 -10.69 10.25
CA ILE A 146 4.96 -11.40 9.51
C ILE A 146 5.50 -12.76 9.08
N ASN A 147 4.92 -13.82 9.64
CA ASN A 147 5.24 -15.18 9.23
C ASN A 147 4.19 -15.63 8.21
N LEU A 148 4.60 -15.77 6.95
CA LEU A 148 3.70 -16.20 5.87
C LEU A 148 3.45 -17.71 5.84
N GLU A 149 4.26 -18.52 6.54
CA GLU A 149 4.05 -19.97 6.66
C GLU A 149 3.00 -20.30 7.73
N THR A 150 3.05 -19.61 8.87
CA THR A 150 2.06 -19.78 9.96
C THR A 150 0.88 -18.82 9.86
N HIS A 151 0.98 -17.80 8.99
CA HIS A 151 0.02 -16.69 8.84
C HIS A 151 -0.19 -15.90 10.14
N GLU A 152 0.87 -15.75 10.93
CA GLU A 152 0.85 -15.03 12.20
C GLU A 152 1.59 -13.70 12.10
N LEU A 153 1.09 -12.71 12.84
CA LEU A 153 1.71 -11.40 13.01
C LEU A 153 2.09 -11.22 14.48
N THR A 154 3.37 -11.07 14.76
CA THR A 154 3.90 -10.93 16.13
C THR A 154 4.58 -9.57 16.31
N VAL A 155 4.43 -8.95 17.49
CA VAL A 155 5.10 -7.66 17.77
C VAL A 155 6.60 -7.90 17.92
N LEU A 156 7.40 -7.20 17.12
CA LEU A 156 8.86 -7.15 17.29
C LEU A 156 9.27 -5.99 18.18
N GLU A 157 8.68 -4.83 17.92
CA GLU A 157 9.11 -3.58 18.54
C GLU A 157 7.99 -2.57 18.58
N GLU A 158 7.97 -1.76 19.64
CA GLU A 158 7.11 -0.60 19.77
C GLU A 158 7.94 0.62 20.18
N ARG A 159 7.73 1.76 19.50
CA ARG A 159 8.41 3.01 19.80
C ARG A 159 7.44 4.17 19.82
N GLN A 160 7.68 5.10 20.72
CA GLN A 160 6.89 6.31 20.78
C GLN A 160 7.17 7.19 19.55
N THR A 161 6.11 7.62 18.89
CA THR A 161 6.15 8.64 17.82
C THR A 161 5.57 9.96 18.32
N PRO A 162 5.82 11.09 17.61
CA PRO A 162 5.18 12.36 17.92
C PRO A 162 3.66 12.26 17.94
N ALA A 163 2.99 13.08 18.75
CA ALA A 163 1.53 13.05 18.88
C ALA A 163 0.77 13.26 17.55
N ASP A 164 1.39 13.94 16.58
CA ASP A 164 0.89 14.10 15.20
C ASP A 164 0.56 12.75 14.54
N PHE A 165 1.20 11.65 14.94
CA PHE A 165 1.02 10.33 14.36
C PHE A 165 -0.26 9.62 14.82
N LYS A 166 -0.92 10.10 15.89
CA LYS A 166 -2.19 9.55 16.40
C LYS A 166 -3.28 9.42 15.34
N ILE A 167 -3.24 10.28 14.33
CA ILE A 167 -4.26 10.36 13.28
C ILE A 167 -3.78 9.77 11.93
N MET A 168 -2.55 9.27 11.87
CA MET A 168 -1.93 8.74 10.66
C MET A 168 -2.32 7.28 10.43
N CYS A 169 -2.57 6.93 9.17
CA CYS A 169 -2.83 5.58 8.69
C CYS A 169 -1.89 5.26 7.53
N GLY A 170 -1.45 4.00 7.40
CA GLY A 170 -0.57 3.60 6.30
C GLY A 170 -1.28 3.71 4.96
N SER A 171 -0.61 4.34 3.98
CA SER A 171 -1.09 4.44 2.61
C SER A 171 -0.28 3.52 1.69
N SER A 172 1.05 3.66 1.68
CA SER A 172 1.98 2.83 0.91
C SER A 172 2.81 1.91 1.80
N CYS A 173 3.46 0.92 1.18
CA CYS A 173 4.62 0.24 1.77
C CYS A 173 5.84 1.18 1.80
N ALA A 174 6.91 0.74 2.49
CA ALA A 174 8.19 1.41 2.50
C ALA A 174 8.79 1.47 1.09
N VAL A 175 9.45 2.59 0.79
CA VAL A 175 10.34 2.72 -0.36
C VAL A 175 11.70 3.11 0.18
N GLU A 176 12.73 2.35 -0.20
CA GLU A 176 14.10 2.72 0.11
C GLU A 176 14.60 3.79 -0.87
N TYR A 177 15.11 4.89 -0.34
CA TYR A 177 15.73 5.96 -1.12
C TYR A 177 16.76 6.69 -0.28
N ASN A 178 18.00 6.82 -0.78
CA ASN A 178 19.12 7.45 -0.07
C ASN A 178 19.31 6.91 1.36
N THR A 179 19.33 5.59 1.52
CA THR A 179 19.45 4.88 2.82
C THR A 179 18.34 5.19 3.84
N GLN A 180 17.21 5.72 3.39
CA GLN A 180 16.06 6.05 4.21
C GLN A 180 14.84 5.26 3.76
N TYR A 181 13.92 4.99 4.68
CA TYR A 181 12.60 4.47 4.35
C TYR A 181 11.61 5.61 4.24
N TRP A 182 11.02 5.74 3.06
CA TRP A 182 9.97 6.69 2.77
C TRP A 182 8.62 5.98 2.70
N PHE A 183 7.61 6.60 3.30
CA PHE A 183 6.24 6.12 3.29
C PHE A 183 5.31 7.26 2.89
N ILE A 184 4.20 6.91 2.25
CA ILE A 184 3.02 7.76 2.22
C ILE A 184 2.06 7.27 3.32
N VAL A 185 1.69 8.17 4.21
CA VAL A 185 0.59 7.98 5.15
C VAL A 185 -0.60 8.84 4.74
N HIS A 186 -1.77 8.54 5.28
CA HIS A 186 -2.95 9.37 5.08
C HIS A 186 -3.68 9.65 6.39
N HIS A 187 -4.43 10.73 6.36
CA HIS A 187 -5.49 11.04 7.31
C HIS A 187 -6.77 11.35 6.53
N HIS A 188 -7.93 11.14 7.14
CA HIS A 188 -9.19 11.45 6.47
C HIS A 188 -10.18 12.16 7.39
N ILE A 189 -10.83 13.18 6.84
CA ILE A 189 -11.95 13.88 7.48
C ILE A 189 -13.10 13.86 6.48
N ARG A 190 -14.25 13.27 6.87
CA ARG A 190 -15.45 13.16 6.00
C ARG A 190 -15.13 12.59 4.61
N ARG A 191 -14.31 11.54 4.56
CA ARG A 191 -13.85 10.84 3.33
C ARG A 191 -13.03 11.70 2.36
N ARG A 192 -12.55 12.87 2.78
CA ARG A 192 -11.48 13.60 2.09
C ARG A 192 -10.16 13.18 2.70
N TYR A 193 -9.31 12.56 1.90
CA TYR A 193 -8.01 12.09 2.33
C TYR A 193 -6.98 13.19 2.09
N LYS A 194 -6.06 13.30 3.04
CA LYS A 194 -4.82 14.06 2.89
C LYS A 194 -3.66 13.11 3.09
N HIS A 195 -2.56 13.39 2.42
CA HIS A 195 -1.37 12.57 2.41
C HIS A 195 -0.21 13.29 3.09
N ALA A 196 0.72 12.52 3.64
CA ALA A 196 1.99 13.05 4.13
C ALA A 196 3.09 12.04 3.82
N PHE A 197 4.30 12.53 3.57
CA PHE A 197 5.49 11.71 3.56
C PHE A 197 5.98 11.51 4.99
N VAL A 198 6.36 10.29 5.33
CA VAL A 198 7.06 9.98 6.58
C VAL A 198 8.36 9.29 6.22
N VAL A 199 9.45 9.75 6.83
CA VAL A 199 10.81 9.31 6.51
C VAL A 199 11.50 8.81 7.76
N PHE A 200 12.02 7.59 7.71
CA PHE A 200 12.80 6.96 8.77
C PHE A 200 14.20 6.60 8.27
N ASP A 201 15.14 6.42 9.20
CA ASP A 201 16.40 5.74 8.90
C ASP A 201 16.20 4.22 8.79
N LYS A 202 17.29 3.48 8.55
CA LYS A 202 17.28 2.01 8.45
C LYS A 202 16.90 1.29 9.73
N GLN A 203 17.11 1.96 10.87
CA GLN A 203 16.77 1.47 12.19
C GLN A 203 15.33 1.85 12.55
N MET A 204 14.54 2.45 11.66
CA MET A 204 13.18 2.92 11.90
C MET A 204 13.09 4.07 12.92
N ASN A 205 14.15 4.86 13.09
CA ASN A 205 14.08 6.13 13.81
C ASN A 205 13.52 7.22 12.88
N LEU A 206 12.56 8.00 13.39
CA LEU A 206 11.93 9.05 12.61
C LEU A 206 12.94 10.15 12.27
N ILE A 207 13.11 10.45 10.98
CA ILE A 207 13.96 11.55 10.50
C ILE A 207 13.11 12.80 10.32
N LYS A 208 12.04 12.69 9.52
CA LYS A 208 11.16 13.81 9.17
C LYS A 208 9.81 13.33 8.68
N TYR A 209 8.84 14.23 8.67
CA TYR A 209 7.56 14.03 8.03
C TYR A 209 7.03 15.34 7.45
N SER A 210 6.35 15.27 6.30
CA SER A 210 5.86 16.47 5.64
C SER A 210 4.60 17.01 6.31
N GLU A 211 4.25 18.26 5.99
CA GLU A 211 2.88 18.73 6.13
C GLU A 211 1.92 17.91 5.26
N TRP A 212 0.62 18.04 5.55
CA TRP A 212 -0.44 17.36 4.82
C TRP A 212 -0.63 17.99 3.43
N PHE A 213 -0.62 17.17 2.39
CA PHE A 213 -0.89 17.58 1.01
C PHE A 213 -2.05 16.80 0.38
N GLN A 214 -2.49 17.27 -0.78
CA GLN A 214 -3.41 16.58 -1.67
C GLN A 214 -2.78 16.49 -3.06
N LEU A 215 -3.03 15.39 -3.77
CA LEU A 215 -2.59 15.21 -5.16
C LEU A 215 -3.59 15.87 -6.12
N GLU A 216 -4.88 15.88 -5.78
CA GLU A 216 -6.02 16.39 -6.54
C GLU A 216 -7.13 16.95 -5.64
N ALA A 217 -8.07 17.71 -6.23
CA ALA A 217 -9.17 18.34 -5.51
C ALA A 217 -10.27 17.37 -5.05
N ASP A 218 -10.38 16.22 -5.72
CA ASP A 218 -11.43 15.22 -5.50
C ASP A 218 -11.12 14.27 -4.33
N ARG A 219 -12.04 13.35 -4.03
CA ARG A 219 -11.74 12.26 -3.10
C ARG A 219 -10.66 11.37 -3.72
N GLU A 220 -9.47 11.42 -3.16
CA GLU A 220 -8.32 10.64 -3.59
C GLU A 220 -7.84 9.64 -2.55
N PHE A 221 -7.02 8.69 -2.98
CA PHE A 221 -6.28 7.82 -2.08
C PHE A 221 -5.01 7.31 -2.77
N ALA A 222 -3.85 7.50 -2.13
CA ALA A 222 -2.57 6.99 -2.59
C ALA A 222 -2.36 5.53 -2.13
N TYR A 223 -2.08 4.63 -3.07
CA TYR A 223 -1.96 3.19 -2.84
C TYR A 223 -0.57 2.67 -3.19
N GLY A 224 0.00 3.18 -4.28
CA GLY A 224 1.33 2.83 -4.76
C GLY A 224 2.29 3.97 -4.52
N PHE A 225 3.52 3.63 -4.14
CA PHE A 225 4.60 4.58 -4.03
C PHE A 225 5.90 3.91 -4.41
N MET A 226 6.69 4.60 -5.22
CA MET A 226 8.01 4.16 -5.66
C MET A 226 8.88 5.39 -5.88
N ILE A 227 10.18 5.23 -5.69
CA ILE A 227 11.18 6.23 -6.01
C ILE A 227 12.24 5.54 -6.86
N GLU A 228 12.48 6.04 -8.06
CA GLU A 228 13.62 5.62 -8.88
C GLU A 228 14.19 6.81 -9.63
N ASN A 229 15.51 6.86 -9.86
CA ASN A 229 16.12 7.88 -10.72
C ASN A 229 15.66 9.32 -10.36
N ASN A 230 15.55 9.62 -9.05
CA ASN A 230 15.02 10.87 -8.50
C ASN A 230 13.58 11.24 -8.89
N ARG A 231 12.80 10.26 -9.37
CA ARG A 231 11.37 10.37 -9.68
C ARG A 231 10.55 9.73 -8.57
N PHE A 232 9.70 10.52 -7.93
CA PHE A 232 8.70 10.07 -6.97
C PHE A 232 7.43 9.72 -7.76
N ILE A 233 7.13 8.43 -7.85
CA ILE A 233 6.01 7.89 -8.61
C ILE A 233 4.93 7.45 -7.61
N ILE A 234 3.79 8.11 -7.67
CA ILE A 234 2.66 7.90 -6.76
C ILE A 234 1.50 7.35 -7.57
N GLY A 235 1.09 6.13 -7.25
CA GLY A 235 -0.15 5.55 -7.72
C GLY A 235 -1.29 5.99 -6.80
N HIS A 236 -2.26 6.72 -7.33
CA HIS A 236 -3.45 7.14 -6.60
C HIS A 236 -4.73 6.90 -7.39
N SER A 237 -5.84 6.79 -6.65
CA SER A 237 -7.17 6.78 -7.25
C SER A 237 -7.91 8.09 -7.01
N THR A 238 -8.88 8.39 -7.87
CA THR A 238 -9.84 9.48 -7.65
C THR A 238 -11.26 8.95 -7.75
N ASN A 239 -12.11 9.41 -6.83
CA ASN A 239 -13.52 9.04 -6.68
C ASN A 239 -13.77 7.52 -6.73
N ASN A 240 -12.79 6.73 -6.27
CA ASN A 240 -12.81 5.27 -6.32
C ASN A 240 -13.10 4.68 -7.71
N SER A 241 -12.75 5.38 -8.79
CA SER A 241 -13.18 5.03 -10.14
C SER A 241 -12.18 5.30 -11.25
N ALA A 242 -11.13 6.08 -10.98
CA ALA A 242 -10.00 6.25 -11.89
C ALA A 242 -8.67 5.95 -11.19
N THR A 243 -7.79 5.25 -11.90
CA THR A 243 -6.40 4.97 -11.55
C THR A 243 -5.48 5.95 -12.25
N LYS A 244 -4.54 6.54 -11.51
CA LYS A 244 -3.57 7.51 -12.03
C LYS A 244 -2.19 7.24 -11.45
N LEU A 245 -1.17 7.57 -12.23
CA LEU A 245 0.21 7.71 -11.78
C LEU A 245 0.59 9.19 -11.84
N ARG A 246 1.12 9.72 -10.75
CA ARG A 246 1.72 11.06 -10.71
C ARG A 246 3.21 10.94 -10.45
N ILE A 247 3.97 11.75 -11.16
CA ILE A 247 5.43 11.74 -11.12
C ILE A 247 5.90 13.12 -10.70
N PHE A 248 6.72 13.16 -9.66
CA PHE A 248 7.37 14.37 -9.17
C PHE A 248 8.88 14.19 -9.16
N THR A 249 9.64 15.27 -9.28
CA THR A 249 11.08 15.21 -9.02
C THR A 249 11.34 15.23 -7.52
N ALA A 250 12.47 14.64 -7.11
CA ALA A 250 12.92 14.71 -5.72
C ALA A 250 13.06 16.16 -5.23
N ASP A 251 13.58 17.06 -6.08
CA ASP A 251 13.71 18.48 -5.77
C ASP A 251 12.36 19.09 -5.44
N TYR A 252 11.35 18.88 -6.31
CA TYR A 252 10.00 19.39 -6.07
C TYR A 252 9.44 18.89 -4.74
N ILE A 253 9.54 17.60 -4.45
CA ILE A 253 9.04 17.03 -3.19
C ILE A 253 9.75 17.64 -1.98
N ASN A 254 11.06 17.86 -2.05
CA ASN A 254 11.83 18.41 -0.94
C ASN A 254 11.66 19.93 -0.76
N THR A 255 11.30 20.69 -1.81
CA THR A 255 11.14 22.15 -1.73
C THR A 255 9.70 22.62 -1.63
N ALA A 256 8.74 21.88 -2.20
CA ALA A 256 7.33 22.29 -2.24
C ALA A 256 6.58 22.01 -0.93
N LEU A 257 7.12 21.13 -0.08
CA LEU A 257 6.51 20.73 1.18
C LEU A 257 7.37 21.19 2.36
N LYS A 258 6.73 21.66 3.41
CA LYS A 258 7.39 21.85 4.70
C LYS A 258 7.54 20.51 5.41
N TYR A 259 8.71 20.28 5.98
CA TYR A 259 9.00 19.10 6.79
C TYR A 259 9.19 19.47 8.25
N LYS A 260 8.63 18.64 9.13
CA LYS A 260 8.92 18.65 10.55
C LYS A 260 9.93 17.54 10.86
N THR A 261 10.84 17.81 11.77
CA THR A 261 11.70 16.81 12.40
C THR A 261 11.16 16.53 13.80
N PRO A 262 11.32 15.31 14.35
CA PRO A 262 11.05 15.10 15.76
C PRO A 262 11.88 16.10 16.58
N SER A 263 11.22 16.83 17.48
CA SER A 263 11.91 17.61 18.51
C SER A 263 12.68 16.62 19.39
N GLY A 264 13.99 16.81 19.50
CA GLY A 264 14.85 16.03 20.39
C GLY A 264 14.50 16.18 21.85
#